data_AF-A0ABD2W8J2-F1
#
_entry.id   AF-A0ABD2W8J2-F1
#
_cell.length_a   1.000
_cell.length_b   1.000
_cell.length_c   1.000
_cell.angle_alpha   90.00
_cell.angle_beta   90.00
_cell.angle_gamma   90.00
#
_symmetry.space_group_name_H-M   'P 1'
#
loop_
_entity.id
_entity.type
_entity.pdbx_description
1 polymer ?
#
loop_
_entity_poly.entity_id
_entity_poly.type
_entity_poly.pdbx_seq_one_letter_code
_entity_poly.pdbx_strand_id
1 'polypeptide(L)'
;MEIDEKCTKRTRLRHVGPLFELYRGEVKLDTMPIKDALQHFHYFLSGICTNGNKCLLVADNDSANVSPLLRAIHSNNVVDEFELTISGFSDANEIFRRMFPERNTTKKRIKSLANDYLPILKPPAFDDAEFNTDVLKKLVDIFNCKDYLLKNSRTYFDKYRDFITSLQKNERSPAKIMYRDNLRNLLQLKDIVSDTIRKKMAKCGMNVDYLVNYFDMYGRGRLEELLCEPRHNSKVTKRKNIVKNVCDFIQKESIKRSIYKNIFKNLLLSSSSTSLL
;
A
#
# COMPACT_ATOMS: atom_id res chain seq x y z
N MET A 1 -5.08 -9.55 8.79
CA MET A 1 -3.80 -8.85 8.51
C MET A 1 -3.30 -8.32 9.84
N GLU A 2 -2.12 -8.73 10.29
CA GLU A 2 -1.57 -8.28 11.57
C GLU A 2 -1.10 -6.82 11.48
N ILE A 3 -1.25 -6.05 12.55
CA ILE A 3 -0.76 -4.66 12.60
C ILE A 3 0.76 -4.73 12.74
N ASP A 4 1.48 -4.08 11.83
CA ASP A 4 2.94 -4.10 11.87
C ASP A 4 3.49 -3.30 13.07
N GLU A 5 4.69 -3.68 13.53
CA GLU A 5 5.33 -3.10 14.73
C GLU A 5 5.50 -1.58 14.65
N LYS A 6 5.72 -1.03 13.44
CA LYS A 6 5.87 0.42 13.25
C LYS A 6 4.53 1.12 13.41
N CYS A 7 3.44 0.54 12.92
CA CYS A 7 2.09 1.03 13.17
C CYS A 7 1.76 0.97 14.66
N THR A 8 2.04 -0.16 15.33
CA THR A 8 1.83 -0.30 16.78
C THR A 8 2.62 0.71 17.60
N LYS A 9 3.89 0.96 17.30
CA LYS A 9 4.69 1.99 17.99
C LYS A 9 4.08 3.39 17.88
N ARG A 10 3.41 3.67 16.77
CA ARG A 10 2.82 4.98 16.49
C ARG A 10 1.43 5.13 17.12
N THR A 11 0.52 4.21 16.83
CA THR A 11 -0.90 4.32 17.22
C THR A 11 -1.22 3.64 18.55
N ARG A 12 -0.26 2.87 19.08
CA ARG A 12 -0.42 1.94 20.21
C ARG A 12 -1.44 0.83 19.96
N LEU A 13 -1.89 0.66 18.71
CA LEU A 13 -2.81 -0.38 18.31
C LEU A 13 -2.07 -1.70 18.07
N ARG A 14 -2.59 -2.79 18.61
CA ARG A 14 -2.07 -4.14 18.38
C ARG A 14 -3.20 -5.16 18.39
N HIS A 15 -3.06 -6.22 17.60
CA HIS A 15 -3.89 -7.40 17.74
C HIS A 15 -3.31 -8.30 18.84
N VAL A 16 -4.17 -8.87 19.67
CA VAL A 16 -3.80 -9.80 20.75
C VAL A 16 -4.62 -11.08 20.62
N GLY A 17 -3.94 -12.22 20.79
CA GLY A 17 -4.57 -13.53 20.82
C GLY A 17 -5.06 -14.06 19.47
N PRO A 18 -5.57 -15.30 19.44
CA PRO A 18 -5.99 -15.98 18.21
C PRO A 18 -7.23 -15.38 17.56
N LEU A 19 -8.03 -14.61 18.32
CA LEU A 19 -9.24 -13.94 17.84
C LEU A 19 -8.98 -12.55 17.24
N PHE A 20 -7.72 -12.12 17.12
CA PHE A 20 -7.33 -10.81 16.59
C PHE A 20 -8.02 -9.63 17.29
N GLU A 21 -8.19 -9.73 18.60
CA GLU A 21 -8.79 -8.65 19.39
C GLU A 21 -7.90 -7.40 19.33
N LEU A 22 -8.50 -6.23 19.10
CA LEU A 22 -7.76 -4.98 18.98
C LEU A 22 -7.59 -4.31 20.35
N TYR A 23 -6.36 -3.96 20.68
CA TYR A 23 -6.03 -3.23 21.91
C TYR A 23 -5.34 -1.92 21.57
N ARG A 24 -5.59 -0.89 22.39
CA ARG A 24 -4.76 0.32 22.46
C ARG A 24 -4.04 0.35 23.80
N GLY A 25 -2.74 0.07 23.79
CA GLY A 25 -2.00 -0.17 25.03
C GLY A 25 -2.56 -1.39 25.75
N GLU A 26 -3.14 -1.19 26.94
CA GLU A 26 -3.74 -2.23 27.77
C GLU A 26 -5.27 -2.30 27.65
N VAL A 27 -5.88 -1.34 26.95
CA VAL A 27 -7.34 -1.25 26.82
C VAL A 27 -7.79 -2.01 25.58
N LYS A 28 -8.70 -2.98 25.77
CA LYS A 28 -9.40 -3.65 24.67
C LYS A 28 -10.36 -2.65 24.01
N LEU A 29 -10.35 -2.60 22.69
CA LEU A 29 -11.23 -1.73 21.92
C LEU A 29 -12.39 -2.55 21.35
N ASP A 30 -13.58 -1.96 21.38
CA ASP A 30 -14.71 -2.48 20.62
C ASP A 30 -14.47 -2.21 19.14
N THR A 31 -14.63 -3.25 18.33
CA THR A 31 -14.40 -3.19 16.89
C THR A 31 -15.58 -3.79 16.15
N MET A 32 -15.81 -3.29 14.94
CA MET A 32 -16.81 -3.84 14.02
C MET A 32 -16.24 -3.96 12.61
N PRO A 33 -16.86 -4.78 11.75
CA PRO A 33 -16.52 -4.83 10.34
C PRO A 33 -16.55 -3.43 9.69
N ILE A 34 -15.64 -3.19 8.75
CA ILE A 34 -15.52 -1.88 8.08
C ILE A 34 -16.82 -1.46 7.37
N LYS A 35 -17.58 -2.42 6.84
CA LYS A 35 -18.87 -2.16 6.21
C LYS A 35 -19.87 -1.57 7.20
N ASP A 36 -19.97 -2.17 8.39
CA ASP A 36 -20.87 -1.73 9.45
C ASP A 36 -20.41 -0.35 9.97
N ALA A 37 -19.10 -0.16 10.17
CA ALA A 37 -18.55 1.14 10.54
C ALA A 37 -18.88 2.24 9.52
N LEU A 38 -18.82 1.93 8.21
CA LEU A 38 -19.22 2.87 7.15
C LEU A 38 -20.72 3.18 7.19
N GLN A 39 -21.57 2.20 7.49
CA GLN A 39 -23.02 2.42 7.63
C GLN A 39 -23.33 3.32 8.83
N HIS A 40 -22.70 3.06 9.98
CA HIS A 40 -22.82 3.93 11.16
C HIS A 40 -22.32 5.35 10.87
N PHE A 41 -21.20 5.47 10.15
CA PHE A 41 -20.67 6.77 9.75
C PHE A 41 -21.60 7.51 8.80
N HIS A 42 -22.13 6.83 7.78
CA HIS A 42 -23.13 7.40 6.87
C HIS A 42 -24.37 7.87 7.63
N TYR A 43 -24.92 7.04 8.51
CA TYR A 43 -26.08 7.39 9.34
C TYR A 43 -25.83 8.65 10.19
N PHE A 44 -24.66 8.73 10.82
CA PHE A 44 -24.23 9.92 11.56
C PHE A 44 -24.19 11.16 10.66
N LEU A 45 -23.60 11.07 9.47
CA LEU A 45 -23.55 12.19 8.52
C LEU A 45 -24.94 12.60 8.04
N SER A 46 -25.80 11.64 7.68
CA SER A 46 -27.18 11.90 7.26
C SER A 46 -28.01 12.61 8.34
N GLY A 47 -27.79 12.26 9.61
CA GLY A 47 -28.46 12.94 10.74
C GLY A 47 -28.04 14.40 10.90
N ILE A 48 -26.83 14.76 10.47
CA ILE A 48 -26.33 16.15 10.46
C ILE A 48 -26.78 16.88 9.18
N CYS A 49 -26.79 16.16 8.06
CA CYS A 49 -27.09 16.66 6.72
C CYS A 49 -28.60 16.71 6.44
N THR A 50 -29.34 17.54 7.18
CA THR A 50 -30.79 17.70 7.00
C THR A 50 -31.13 18.67 5.87
N ASN A 51 -32.31 18.53 5.26
CA ASN A 51 -32.88 19.45 4.25
C ASN A 51 -32.05 19.58 2.96
N GLY A 52 -31.47 18.48 2.48
CA GLY A 52 -30.69 18.46 1.24
C GLY A 52 -29.29 19.09 1.36
N ASN A 53 -28.89 19.51 2.57
CA ASN A 53 -27.53 19.93 2.83
C ASN A 53 -26.58 18.74 2.78
N LYS A 54 -25.32 18.99 2.43
CA LYS A 54 -24.24 17.99 2.43
C LYS A 54 -23.10 18.48 3.31
N CYS A 55 -22.36 17.56 3.94
CA CYS A 55 -21.23 17.91 4.79
C CYS A 55 -19.94 18.07 3.99
N LEU A 56 -19.15 19.07 4.35
CA LEU A 56 -17.75 19.17 3.94
C LEU A 56 -16.87 18.45 4.98
N LEU A 57 -16.12 17.43 4.56
CA LEU A 57 -15.19 16.75 5.46
C LEU A 57 -13.83 17.45 5.45
N VAL A 58 -13.32 17.76 6.65
CA VAL A 58 -12.03 18.44 6.81
C VAL A 58 -11.02 17.46 7.38
N ALA A 59 -9.91 17.26 6.67
CA ALA A 59 -8.81 16.44 7.11
C ALA A 59 -7.61 17.32 7.45
N ASP A 60 -6.80 16.87 8.41
CA ASP A 60 -5.51 17.51 8.66
C ASP A 60 -4.56 17.30 7.48
N ASN A 61 -4.55 16.09 6.92
CA ASN A 61 -3.81 15.75 5.71
C ASN A 61 -4.70 14.96 4.77
N ASP A 62 -5.13 15.59 3.69
CA ASP A 62 -6.05 14.98 2.73
C ASP A 62 -5.45 13.69 2.12
N SER A 63 -4.19 13.72 1.71
CA SER A 63 -3.53 12.56 1.09
C SER A 63 -3.46 11.33 2.02
N ALA A 64 -3.31 11.56 3.32
CA ALA A 64 -3.16 10.49 4.30
C ALA A 64 -4.51 9.95 4.80
N ASN A 65 -5.57 10.77 4.81
CA ASN A 65 -6.85 10.41 5.43
C ASN A 65 -7.97 10.15 4.42
N VAL A 66 -8.05 10.94 3.34
CA VAL A 66 -9.15 10.84 2.37
C VAL A 66 -8.98 9.63 1.47
N SER A 67 -7.76 9.33 1.01
CA SER A 67 -7.51 8.16 0.15
C SER A 67 -7.87 6.81 0.81
N PRO A 68 -7.51 6.54 2.09
CA PRO A 68 -7.99 5.35 2.80
C PRO A 68 -9.51 5.30 2.97
N LEU A 69 -10.17 6.43 3.26
CA LEU A 69 -11.62 6.49 3.37
C LEU A 69 -12.31 6.16 2.04
N LEU A 70 -11.90 6.82 0.95
CA LEU A 70 -12.45 6.54 -0.40
C LEU A 70 -12.21 5.09 -0.83
N ARG A 71 -11.07 4.50 -0.44
CA ARG A 71 -10.80 3.08 -0.66
C ARG A 71 -11.78 2.19 0.11
N ALA A 72 -12.08 2.51 1.36
CA ALA A 72 -13.04 1.75 2.16
C ALA A 72 -14.45 1.85 1.56
N ILE A 73 -14.88 3.06 1.20
CA ILE A 73 -16.17 3.33 0.53
C ILE A 73 -16.29 2.53 -0.78
N HIS A 74 -15.29 2.65 -1.67
CA HIS A 74 -15.25 1.93 -2.94
C HIS A 74 -15.28 0.41 -2.74
N SER A 75 -14.45 -0.12 -1.85
CA SER A 75 -14.31 -1.58 -1.66
C SER A 75 -15.55 -2.24 -1.05
N ASN A 76 -16.44 -1.44 -0.45
CA ASN A 76 -17.69 -1.92 0.13
C ASN A 76 -18.92 -1.54 -0.72
N ASN A 77 -18.73 -0.98 -1.92
CA ASN A 77 -19.79 -0.58 -2.85
C ASN A 77 -20.83 0.37 -2.23
N VAL A 78 -20.37 1.33 -1.42
CA VAL A 78 -21.24 2.35 -0.78
C VAL A 78 -20.96 3.77 -1.30
N VAL A 79 -20.58 3.88 -2.57
CA VAL A 79 -20.11 5.15 -3.17
C VAL A 79 -21.23 6.17 -3.28
N ASP A 80 -22.41 5.70 -3.71
CA ASP A 80 -23.56 6.54 -4.02
C ASP A 80 -24.16 7.15 -2.75
N GLU A 81 -24.20 6.39 -1.66
CA GLU A 81 -24.66 6.86 -0.34
C GLU A 81 -23.80 8.00 0.18
N PHE A 82 -22.47 7.86 0.05
CA PHE A 82 -21.53 8.89 0.48
C PHE A 82 -21.49 10.09 -0.47
N GLU A 83 -21.77 9.92 -1.77
CA GLU A 83 -21.91 11.03 -2.71
C GLU A 83 -23.12 11.92 -2.38
N LEU A 84 -24.21 11.33 -1.88
CA LEU A 84 -25.40 12.07 -1.48
C LEU A 84 -25.20 12.88 -0.19
N THR A 85 -24.32 12.44 0.70
CA THR A 85 -24.11 13.07 2.02
C THR A 85 -22.89 13.99 2.09
N ILE A 86 -21.82 13.70 1.34
CA ILE A 86 -20.58 14.47 1.36
C ILE A 86 -20.54 15.42 0.15
N SER A 87 -20.39 16.73 0.40
CA SER A 87 -20.18 17.71 -0.68
C SER A 87 -18.75 17.66 -1.21
N GLY A 88 -17.78 17.46 -0.32
CA GLY A 88 -16.38 17.42 -0.67
C GLY A 88 -15.44 17.24 0.51
N PHE A 89 -14.16 17.51 0.24
CA PHE A 89 -13.06 17.39 1.17
C PHE A 89 -12.20 18.65 1.16
N SER A 90 -11.66 19.03 2.33
CA SER A 90 -10.72 20.14 2.48
C SER A 90 -9.50 19.74 3.31
N ASP A 91 -8.31 20.20 2.91
CA ASP A 91 -7.05 19.97 3.61
C ASP A 91 -6.72 21.17 4.51
N ALA A 92 -6.86 20.99 5.82
CA ALA A 92 -6.59 22.04 6.78
C ALA A 92 -5.10 22.41 6.85
N ASN A 93 -4.18 21.47 6.65
CA ASN A 93 -2.75 21.79 6.62
C ASN A 93 -2.43 22.71 5.43
N GLU A 94 -3.11 22.59 4.29
CA GLU A 94 -2.94 23.52 3.18
C GLU A 94 -3.35 24.94 3.57
N ILE A 95 -4.48 25.09 4.27
CA ILE A 95 -4.93 26.39 4.79
C ILE A 95 -3.94 26.96 5.80
N PHE A 96 -3.56 26.16 6.80
CA PHE A 96 -2.59 26.59 7.81
C PHE A 96 -1.25 26.97 7.19
N ARG A 97 -0.82 26.32 6.10
CA ARG A 97 0.41 26.70 5.39
C ARG A 97 0.37 28.08 4.77
N ARG A 98 -0.79 28.48 4.27
CA ARG A 98 -1.03 29.80 3.69
C ARG A 98 -1.20 30.87 4.77
N MET A 99 -1.80 30.52 5.91
CA MET A 99 -1.96 31.44 7.04
C MET A 99 -0.66 31.74 7.78
N PHE A 100 0.26 30.77 7.82
CA PHE A 100 1.56 30.91 8.49
C PHE A 100 2.72 30.65 7.51
N PRO A 101 2.90 31.49 6.47
CA PRO A 101 3.90 31.27 5.42
C PRO A 101 5.32 31.17 5.97
N GLU A 102 5.65 31.94 7.00
CA GLU A 102 6.96 32.08 7.65
C GLU A 102 7.42 30.85 8.45
N ARG A 103 6.50 29.98 8.86
CA ARG A 103 6.88 28.74 9.55
C ARG A 103 7.53 27.75 8.57
N ASN A 104 8.27 26.76 9.06
CA ASN A 104 8.71 25.64 8.21
C ASN A 104 7.59 24.59 8.10
N THR A 105 7.63 23.70 7.09
CA THR A 105 6.54 22.74 6.80
C THR A 105 6.26 21.75 7.94
N THR A 106 7.26 21.41 8.76
CA THR A 106 7.10 20.50 9.91
C THR A 106 6.45 21.19 11.12
N LYS A 107 6.70 22.48 11.34
CA LYS A 107 6.07 23.32 12.38
C LYS A 107 4.64 23.80 12.03
N LYS A 108 4.16 23.48 10.83
CA LYS A 108 2.79 23.79 10.36
C LYS A 108 1.82 22.62 10.50
N ARG A 109 2.29 21.45 10.98
CA ARG A 109 1.43 20.28 11.21
C ARG A 109 0.57 20.51 12.45
N ILE A 110 -0.63 19.90 12.49
CA ILE A 110 -1.54 19.93 13.64
C ILE A 110 -0.82 19.81 14.98
N LYS A 111 0.08 18.83 15.13
CA LYS A 111 0.78 18.61 16.39
C LYS A 111 1.60 19.82 16.84
N SER A 112 2.29 20.49 15.90
CA SER A 112 3.08 21.67 16.22
C SER A 112 2.18 22.89 16.50
N LEU A 113 1.11 23.08 15.72
CA LEU A 113 0.16 24.16 15.95
C LEU A 113 -0.58 23.98 17.28
N ALA A 114 -0.97 22.74 17.62
CA ALA A 114 -1.59 22.43 18.89
C ALA A 114 -0.67 22.74 20.07
N ASN A 115 0.63 22.44 19.99
CA ASN A 115 1.57 22.80 21.06
C ASN A 115 1.67 24.31 21.28
N ASP A 116 1.59 25.10 20.21
CA ASP A 116 1.75 26.56 20.29
C ASP A 116 0.46 27.27 20.74
N TYR A 117 -0.70 26.79 20.29
CA TYR A 117 -1.99 27.48 20.46
C TYR A 117 -2.96 26.76 21.42
N LEU A 118 -2.66 25.52 21.80
CA LEU A 118 -3.45 24.71 22.73
C LEU A 118 -2.54 24.12 23.84
N PRO A 119 -1.79 24.95 24.59
CA PRO A 119 -0.72 24.48 25.50
C PRO A 119 -1.23 23.65 26.69
N ILE A 120 -2.53 23.70 26.99
CA ILE A 120 -3.17 22.89 28.04
C ILE A 120 -3.33 21.43 27.60
N LEU A 121 -3.26 21.14 26.29
CA LEU A 121 -3.34 19.78 25.76
C LEU A 121 -1.99 19.07 25.96
N LYS A 122 -1.88 18.31 27.06
CA LYS A 122 -0.71 17.45 27.30
C LYS A 122 -0.68 16.28 26.31
N PRO A 123 0.46 16.00 25.65
CA PRO A 123 0.62 14.76 24.89
C PRO A 123 0.59 13.57 25.86
N PRO A 124 -0.22 12.54 25.58
CA PRO A 124 0.34 11.44 24.79
C PRO A 124 -0.55 10.95 23.64
N ALA A 125 -1.64 11.68 23.29
CA ALA A 125 -2.72 11.17 22.44
C ALA A 125 -2.63 11.51 20.94
N PHE A 126 -1.61 12.24 20.48
CA PHE A 126 -1.40 12.40 19.03
C PHE A 126 -1.15 11.02 18.39
N ASP A 127 -1.85 10.70 17.31
CA ASP A 127 -2.01 9.37 16.68
C ASP A 127 -3.25 8.57 17.15
N ASP A 128 -4.07 9.14 18.02
CA ASP A 128 -5.50 8.83 18.18
C ASP A 128 -6.33 9.69 17.20
N ALA A 129 -7.23 9.05 16.45
CA ALA A 129 -8.02 9.74 15.43
C ALA A 129 -9.06 10.71 16.00
N GLU A 130 -9.72 10.35 17.10
CA GLU A 130 -10.73 11.16 17.78
C GLU A 130 -10.08 12.40 18.40
N PHE A 131 -8.98 12.22 19.13
CA PHE A 131 -8.19 13.32 19.70
C PHE A 131 -7.68 14.26 18.62
N ASN A 132 -7.10 13.73 17.53
CA ASN A 132 -6.63 14.55 16.42
C ASN A 132 -7.77 15.35 15.76
N THR A 133 -8.99 14.80 15.72
CA THR A 133 -10.18 15.46 15.16
C THR A 133 -10.65 16.61 16.05
N ASP A 134 -10.67 16.41 17.38
CA ASP A 134 -10.99 17.47 18.34
C ASP A 134 -9.97 18.62 18.31
N VAL A 135 -8.67 18.28 18.23
CA VAL A 135 -7.61 19.27 18.06
C VAL A 135 -7.77 20.05 16.76
N LEU A 136 -8.04 19.36 15.64
CA LEU A 136 -8.26 20.01 14.35
C LEU A 136 -9.42 21.01 14.43
N LYS A 137 -10.55 20.59 15.01
CA LYS A 137 -11.72 21.46 15.21
C LYS A 137 -11.36 22.72 15.99
N LYS A 138 -10.67 22.56 17.13
CA LYS A 138 -10.22 23.70 17.96
C LYS A 138 -9.31 24.65 17.21
N LEU A 139 -8.35 24.13 16.43
CA LEU A 139 -7.46 24.97 15.62
C LEU A 139 -8.23 25.72 14.52
N VAL A 140 -9.17 25.07 13.84
CA VAL A 140 -10.03 25.71 12.83
C VAL A 140 -10.86 26.83 13.44
N ASP A 141 -11.40 26.63 14.65
CA ASP A 141 -12.17 27.64 15.38
C ASP A 141 -11.27 28.81 15.84
N ILE A 142 -10.09 28.53 16.41
CA ILE A 142 -9.12 29.57 16.85
C ILE A 142 -8.66 30.44 15.68
N PHE A 143 -8.34 29.82 14.55
CA PHE A 143 -7.88 30.54 13.36
C PHE A 143 -9.03 31.11 12.52
N ASN A 144 -10.28 30.85 12.91
CA ASN A 144 -11.49 31.28 12.22
C ASN A 144 -11.43 31.05 10.70
N CYS A 145 -10.99 29.86 10.28
CA CYS A 145 -10.62 29.60 8.88
C CYS A 145 -11.66 28.79 8.08
N LYS A 146 -12.92 28.75 8.53
CA LYS A 146 -14.00 27.96 7.91
C LYS A 146 -14.27 28.36 6.46
N ASP A 147 -14.31 29.66 6.16
CA ASP A 147 -14.54 30.14 4.79
C ASP A 147 -13.39 29.77 3.85
N TYR A 148 -12.15 29.81 4.34
CA TYR A 148 -10.99 29.35 3.58
C TYR A 148 -11.05 27.86 3.29
N LEU A 149 -11.47 27.04 4.26
CA LEU A 149 -11.66 25.60 4.08
C LEU A 149 -12.73 25.31 3.03
N LEU A 150 -13.84 26.05 3.05
CA LEU A 150 -14.91 25.93 2.07
C LEU A 150 -14.43 26.32 0.66
N LYS A 151 -13.76 27.48 0.53
CA LYS A 151 -13.27 28.00 -0.75
C LYS A 151 -12.20 27.12 -1.41
N ASN A 152 -11.39 26.42 -0.62
CA ASN A 152 -10.35 25.52 -1.11
C ASN A 152 -10.76 24.04 -1.06
N SER A 153 -12.03 23.75 -0.81
CA SER A 153 -12.53 22.39 -0.85
C SER A 153 -12.53 21.86 -2.29
N ARG A 154 -12.42 20.54 -2.41
CA ARG A 154 -12.64 19.82 -3.66
C ARG A 154 -13.88 18.95 -3.52
N THR A 155 -14.67 18.88 -4.57
CA THR A 155 -15.91 18.10 -4.56
C THR A 155 -15.62 16.62 -4.30
N TYR A 156 -16.62 15.91 -3.76
CA TYR A 156 -16.55 14.46 -3.58
C TYR A 156 -16.21 13.77 -4.90
N PHE A 157 -16.92 14.14 -5.98
CA PHE A 157 -16.73 13.59 -7.32
C PHE A 157 -15.30 13.76 -7.84
N ASP A 158 -14.70 14.94 -7.69
CA ASP A 158 -13.33 15.18 -8.16
C ASP A 158 -12.30 14.38 -7.37
N LYS A 159 -12.48 14.27 -6.05
CA LYS A 159 -11.60 13.46 -5.20
C LYS A 159 -11.73 11.97 -5.50
N TYR A 160 -12.96 11.50 -5.71
CA TYR A 160 -13.21 10.11 -6.06
C TYR A 160 -12.62 9.77 -7.43
N ARG A 161 -12.79 10.63 -8.44
CA ARG A 161 -12.20 10.46 -9.77
C ARG A 161 -10.66 10.36 -9.73
N ASP A 162 -10.01 11.23 -8.97
CA ASP A 162 -8.55 11.19 -8.78
C ASP A 162 -8.13 9.87 -8.10
N PHE A 163 -8.87 9.43 -7.09
CA PHE A 163 -8.65 8.17 -6.43
C PHE A 163 -8.75 6.99 -7.40
N ILE A 164 -9.80 6.88 -8.21
CA ILE A 164 -9.95 5.84 -9.23
C ILE A 164 -8.81 5.87 -10.24
N THR A 165 -8.45 7.07 -10.72
CA THR A 165 -7.33 7.24 -11.65
C THR A 165 -6.03 6.73 -11.02
N SER A 166 -5.81 7.00 -9.74
CA SER A 166 -4.64 6.52 -9.00
C SER A 166 -4.65 4.99 -8.82
N LEU A 167 -5.82 4.37 -8.62
CA LEU A 167 -5.95 2.91 -8.57
C LEU A 167 -5.59 2.30 -9.92
N GLN A 168 -6.17 2.81 -11.01
CA GLN A 168 -5.93 2.32 -12.36
C GLN A 168 -4.46 2.46 -12.78
N LYS A 169 -3.82 3.60 -12.49
CA LYS A 169 -2.37 3.80 -12.72
C LYS A 169 -1.54 2.81 -11.90
N ASN A 170 -1.93 2.55 -10.66
CA ASN A 170 -1.24 1.60 -9.79
C ASN A 170 -1.47 0.15 -10.18
N GLU A 171 -2.53 -0.20 -10.92
CA GLU A 171 -2.78 -1.56 -11.41
C GLU A 171 -2.16 -1.81 -12.77
N ARG A 172 -2.08 -0.78 -13.63
CA ARG A 172 -1.54 -0.87 -14.99
C ARG A 172 -0.05 -0.53 -15.11
N SER A 173 0.65 -0.24 -14.01
CA SER A 173 2.08 0.11 -14.11
C SER A 173 2.89 -1.11 -14.61
N PRO A 174 3.70 -0.97 -15.67
CA PRO A 174 4.50 -2.07 -16.22
C PRO A 174 5.37 -2.75 -15.15
N ALA A 175 5.91 -1.97 -14.21
CA ALA A 175 6.71 -2.48 -13.09
C ALA A 175 5.92 -3.41 -12.15
N LYS A 176 4.62 -3.13 -11.90
CA LYS A 176 3.80 -3.95 -11.00
C LYS A 176 3.20 -5.17 -11.71
N ILE A 177 2.89 -5.05 -13.00
CA ILE A 177 2.55 -6.19 -13.86
C ILE A 177 3.74 -7.16 -13.89
N MET A 178 4.92 -6.65 -14.25
CA MET A 178 6.16 -7.43 -14.24
C MET A 178 6.45 -8.05 -12.86
N TYR A 179 6.26 -7.31 -11.77
CA TYR A 179 6.39 -7.86 -10.41
C TYR A 179 5.42 -9.02 -10.14
N ARG A 180 4.15 -8.90 -10.54
CA ARG A 180 3.14 -9.96 -10.37
C ARG A 180 3.47 -11.19 -11.20
N ASP A 181 3.86 -10.99 -12.46
CA ASP A 181 4.22 -12.07 -13.38
C ASP A 181 5.48 -12.80 -12.88
N ASN A 182 6.49 -12.05 -12.46
CA ASN A 182 7.69 -12.60 -11.84
C ASN A 182 7.35 -13.40 -10.58
N LEU A 183 6.49 -12.86 -9.69
CA LEU A 183 6.10 -13.55 -8.47
C LEU A 183 5.32 -14.85 -8.75
N ARG A 184 4.44 -14.84 -9.76
CA ARG A 184 3.71 -16.04 -10.21
C ARG A 184 4.65 -17.09 -10.77
N ASN A 185 5.61 -16.68 -11.61
CA ASN A 185 6.61 -17.57 -12.17
C ASN A 185 7.52 -18.18 -11.09
N LEU A 186 7.87 -17.41 -10.05
CA LEU A 186 8.65 -17.85 -8.89
C LEU A 186 7.91 -18.84 -7.97
N LEU A 187 6.62 -19.12 -8.16
CA LEU A 187 5.92 -20.17 -7.40
C LEU A 187 6.53 -21.56 -7.60
N GLN A 188 7.31 -21.76 -8.66
CA GLN A 188 8.10 -22.98 -8.86
C GLN A 188 9.15 -23.21 -7.76
N LEU A 189 9.59 -22.14 -7.08
CA LEU A 189 10.52 -22.21 -5.96
C LEU A 189 9.81 -22.29 -4.60
N LYS A 190 8.50 -22.60 -4.58
CA LYS A 190 7.69 -22.38 -3.37
C LYS A 190 8.15 -23.17 -2.14
N ASP A 191 8.68 -24.37 -2.39
CA ASP A 191 9.16 -25.31 -1.38
C ASP A 191 10.66 -25.13 -1.08
N ILE A 192 11.33 -24.24 -1.82
CA ILE A 192 12.78 -23.99 -1.71
C ILE A 192 13.06 -22.68 -0.96
N VAL A 193 12.26 -21.65 -1.24
CA VAL A 193 12.44 -20.32 -0.65
C VAL A 193 11.13 -19.77 -0.12
N SER A 194 11.19 -19.02 0.98
CA SER A 194 10.00 -18.43 1.59
C SER A 194 9.35 -17.39 0.68
N ASP A 195 8.07 -17.10 0.93
CA ASP A 195 7.32 -16.06 0.23
C ASP A 195 8.03 -14.70 0.27
N THR A 196 8.63 -14.35 1.41
CA THR A 196 9.43 -13.12 1.57
C THR A 196 10.62 -13.07 0.59
N ILE A 197 11.31 -14.19 0.38
CA ILE A 197 12.45 -14.26 -0.54
C ILE A 197 11.96 -14.18 -2.00
N ARG A 198 10.87 -14.87 -2.35
CA ARG A 198 10.26 -14.74 -3.70
C ARG A 198 9.84 -13.30 -4.00
N LYS A 199 9.22 -12.61 -3.04
CA LYS A 199 8.86 -11.19 -3.19
C LYS A 199 10.08 -10.30 -3.40
N LYS A 200 11.21 -10.58 -2.75
CA LYS A 200 12.47 -9.86 -3.00
C LYS A 200 13.02 -10.13 -4.40
N MET A 201 13.02 -11.39 -4.84
CA MET A 201 13.44 -11.77 -6.21
C MET A 201 12.59 -11.07 -7.26
N ALA A 202 11.26 -11.10 -7.13
CA ALA A 202 10.34 -10.44 -8.06
C ALA A 202 10.56 -8.92 -8.13
N LYS A 203 10.81 -8.26 -6.98
CA LYS A 203 11.19 -6.83 -6.93
C LYS A 203 12.50 -6.54 -7.64
N CYS A 204 13.44 -7.48 -7.63
CA CYS A 204 14.70 -7.39 -8.36
C CYS A 204 14.55 -7.69 -9.86
N GLY A 205 13.33 -7.88 -10.37
CA GLY A 205 13.10 -8.25 -11.76
C GLY A 205 13.43 -9.70 -12.08
N MET A 206 13.66 -10.54 -11.06
CA MET A 206 14.02 -11.94 -11.26
C MET A 206 12.77 -12.82 -11.35
N ASN A 207 12.79 -13.74 -12.30
CA ASN A 207 11.89 -14.88 -12.40
C ASN A 207 12.71 -16.14 -12.75
N VAL A 208 12.12 -17.33 -12.74
CA VAL A 208 12.83 -18.59 -13.01
C VAL A 208 13.43 -18.58 -14.41
N ASP A 209 12.70 -18.10 -15.42
CA ASP A 209 13.19 -18.02 -16.80
C ASP A 209 14.47 -17.18 -16.91
N TYR A 210 14.46 -16.01 -16.29
CA TYR A 210 15.61 -15.12 -16.21
C TYR A 210 16.79 -15.80 -15.51
N LEU A 211 16.56 -16.49 -14.39
CA LEU A 211 17.62 -17.16 -13.64
C LEU A 211 18.21 -18.34 -14.42
N VAL A 212 17.39 -19.10 -15.15
CA VAL A 212 17.85 -20.17 -16.04
C VAL A 212 18.68 -19.61 -17.19
N ASN A 213 18.19 -18.57 -17.88
CA ASN A 213 18.96 -17.93 -18.94
C ASN A 213 20.28 -17.35 -18.43
N TYR A 214 20.26 -16.74 -17.24
CA TYR A 214 21.46 -16.20 -16.60
C TYR A 214 22.46 -17.30 -16.23
N PHE A 215 21.98 -18.44 -15.74
CA PHE A 215 22.79 -19.62 -15.48
C PHE A 215 23.41 -20.18 -16.76
N ASP A 216 22.63 -20.31 -17.84
CA ASP A 216 23.10 -20.80 -19.13
C ASP A 216 24.20 -19.92 -19.72
N MET A 217 24.10 -18.59 -19.52
CA MET A 217 25.06 -17.62 -20.05
C MET A 217 26.34 -17.49 -19.21
N TYR A 218 26.21 -17.51 -17.88
CA TYR A 218 27.29 -17.08 -16.98
C TYR A 218 27.73 -18.15 -15.97
N GLY A 219 27.02 -19.27 -15.93
CA GLY A 219 27.29 -20.38 -15.03
C GLY A 219 26.92 -20.12 -13.57
N ARG A 220 27.16 -21.14 -12.75
CA ARG A 220 26.74 -21.21 -11.34
C ARG A 220 27.30 -20.08 -10.48
N GLY A 221 28.61 -19.82 -10.56
CA GLY A 221 29.27 -18.83 -9.70
C GLY A 221 28.67 -17.43 -9.82
N ARG A 222 28.37 -17.00 -11.05
CA ARG A 222 27.72 -15.70 -11.28
C ARG A 222 26.27 -15.67 -10.81
N LEU A 223 25.55 -16.78 -10.90
CA LEU A 223 24.19 -16.87 -10.36
C LEU A 223 24.20 -16.74 -8.82
N GLU A 224 25.17 -17.35 -8.14
CA GLU A 224 25.33 -17.24 -6.69
C GLU A 224 25.63 -15.78 -6.26
N GLU A 225 26.50 -15.09 -7.00
CA GLU A 225 26.79 -13.66 -6.81
C GLU A 225 25.54 -12.80 -7.01
N LEU A 226 24.78 -13.03 -8.09
CA LEU A 226 23.56 -12.29 -8.41
C LEU A 226 22.50 -12.38 -7.30
N LEU A 227 22.33 -13.56 -6.70
CA LEU A 227 21.39 -13.77 -5.58
C LEU A 227 21.88 -13.10 -4.28
N CYS A 228 23.19 -12.98 -4.12
CA CYS A 228 23.79 -12.30 -2.97
C CYS A 228 23.82 -10.77 -3.15
N GLU A 229 24.01 -10.25 -4.36
CA GLU A 229 24.22 -8.84 -4.68
C GLU A 229 23.58 -8.45 -6.04
N PRO A 230 22.27 -8.19 -6.10
CA PRO A 230 21.62 -7.81 -7.34
C PRO A 230 22.03 -6.40 -7.78
N ARG A 231 22.33 -6.23 -9.07
CA ARG A 231 22.92 -5.00 -9.67
C ARG A 231 22.14 -3.69 -9.42
N HIS A 232 20.84 -3.74 -9.12
CA HIS A 232 19.99 -2.55 -9.02
C HIS A 232 19.07 -2.52 -7.78
N ASN A 233 19.21 -3.45 -6.83
CA ASN A 233 18.30 -3.56 -5.67
C ASN A 233 19.00 -4.14 -4.43
N SER A 234 18.28 -4.18 -3.30
CA SER A 234 18.76 -4.80 -2.07
C SER A 234 19.00 -6.31 -2.24
N LYS A 235 20.03 -6.85 -1.58
CA LYS A 235 20.38 -8.29 -1.54
C LYS A 235 19.14 -9.19 -1.35
N VAL A 236 18.98 -10.21 -2.21
CA VAL A 236 17.87 -11.18 -2.10
C VAL A 236 18.04 -12.01 -0.83
N THR A 237 19.21 -12.63 -0.63
CA THR A 237 19.55 -13.37 0.60
C THR A 237 21.07 -13.51 0.78
N LYS A 238 21.53 -13.61 2.03
CA LYS A 238 22.93 -13.99 2.37
C LYS A 238 23.06 -15.45 2.82
N ARG A 239 21.94 -16.18 2.92
CA ARG A 239 21.92 -17.54 3.46
C ARG A 239 22.44 -18.52 2.40
N LYS A 240 23.67 -19.01 2.58
CA LYS A 240 24.35 -19.92 1.65
C LYS A 240 23.52 -21.15 1.26
N ASN A 241 22.83 -21.77 2.21
CA ASN A 241 21.97 -22.93 1.92
C ASN A 241 20.81 -22.59 0.97
N ILE A 242 20.19 -21.40 1.12
CA ILE A 242 19.10 -20.98 0.23
C ILE A 242 19.64 -20.71 -1.17
N VAL A 243 20.77 -20.01 -1.26
CA VAL A 243 21.44 -19.74 -2.54
C VAL A 243 21.78 -21.04 -3.24
N LYS A 244 22.40 -21.99 -2.53
CA LYS A 244 22.72 -23.32 -3.04
C LYS A 244 21.48 -24.04 -3.58
N ASN A 245 20.41 -24.10 -2.80
CA ASN A 245 19.19 -24.81 -3.20
C ASN A 245 18.51 -24.18 -4.43
N VAL A 246 18.53 -22.85 -4.52
CA VAL A 246 18.04 -22.14 -5.72
C VAL A 246 18.91 -22.47 -6.93
N CYS A 247 20.24 -22.39 -6.81
CA CYS A 247 21.15 -22.74 -7.90
C CYS A 247 21.00 -24.19 -8.35
N ASP A 248 20.83 -25.14 -7.43
CA ASP A 248 20.61 -26.55 -7.73
C ASP A 248 19.29 -26.77 -8.50
N PHE A 249 18.22 -26.05 -8.11
CA PHE A 249 16.96 -26.07 -8.84
C PHE A 249 17.11 -25.49 -10.26
N ILE A 250 17.73 -24.33 -10.39
CA ILE A 250 17.91 -23.65 -11.68
C ILE A 250 18.78 -24.50 -12.62
N GLN A 251 19.83 -25.14 -12.12
CA GLN A 251 20.65 -26.06 -12.89
C GLN A 251 19.84 -27.25 -13.43
N LYS A 252 18.95 -27.83 -12.60
CA LYS A 252 18.04 -28.91 -13.06
C LYS A 252 17.10 -28.41 -14.16
N GLU A 253 16.53 -27.21 -14.01
CA GLU A 253 15.65 -26.62 -15.01
C GLU A 253 16.37 -26.28 -16.32
N SER A 254 17.61 -25.79 -16.25
CA SER A 254 18.48 -25.58 -17.42
C SER A 254 18.70 -26.89 -18.20
N ILE A 255 19.08 -27.98 -17.50
CA ILE A 255 19.29 -29.29 -18.11
C ILE A 255 18.01 -29.79 -18.79
N LYS A 256 16.87 -29.70 -18.11
CA LYS A 256 15.57 -30.06 -18.70
C LYS A 256 15.31 -29.28 -19.99
N ARG A 257 15.50 -27.96 -20.01
CA ARG A 257 15.31 -27.12 -21.20
C ARG A 257 16.23 -27.54 -22.35
N SER A 258 17.48 -27.87 -22.06
CA SER A 258 18.44 -28.34 -23.06
C SER A 258 17.98 -29.66 -23.70
N ILE A 259 17.52 -30.61 -22.89
CA ILE A 259 16.98 -31.89 -23.37
C ILE A 259 15.76 -31.65 -24.27
N TYR A 260 14.79 -30.84 -23.84
CA TYR A 260 13.62 -30.52 -24.67
C TYR A 260 13.98 -29.84 -25.98
N LYS A 261 14.93 -28.90 -25.99
CA LYS A 261 15.42 -28.26 -27.21
C LYS A 261 16.05 -29.26 -28.17
N ASN A 262 16.85 -30.21 -27.67
CA ASN A 262 17.48 -31.24 -28.50
C ASN A 262 16.46 -32.24 -29.08
N ILE A 263 15.48 -32.67 -28.27
CA ILE A 263 14.39 -33.53 -28.75
C ILE A 263 13.59 -32.83 -29.84
N PHE A 264 13.20 -31.57 -29.64
CA PHE A 264 12.43 -30.81 -30.61
C PHE A 264 13.20 -30.56 -31.91
N LYS A 265 14.50 -30.24 -31.80
CA LYS A 265 15.39 -30.09 -32.96
C LYS A 265 15.49 -31.39 -33.77
N ASN A 266 15.64 -32.54 -33.10
CA ASN A 266 15.72 -33.84 -33.75
C ASN A 266 14.38 -34.25 -34.40
N LEU A 267 13.25 -33.95 -33.75
CA LEU A 267 11.91 -34.19 -34.31
C LEU A 267 11.67 -33.36 -35.58
N LEU A 268 12.00 -32.06 -35.57
CA LEU A 268 11.88 -31.20 -36.76
C LEU A 268 12.79 -31.66 -37.92
N LEU A 269 14.00 -32.12 -37.61
CA LEU A 269 14.91 -32.68 -38.61
C LEU A 269 14.36 -33.99 -39.20
N SER A 270 13.77 -34.85 -38.38
CA SER A 270 13.18 -36.12 -38.84
C SER A 270 11.93 -35.95 -39.70
N SER A 271 11.10 -34.93 -39.44
CA SER A 271 9.92 -34.61 -40.27
C SER A 271 10.26 -33.98 -41.62
N SER A 272 11.45 -33.39 -41.75
CA SER A 272 11.94 -32.77 -42.99
C SER A 272 12.51 -33.80 -43.98
N SER A 273 12.83 -35.01 -43.51
CA SER A 273 13.39 -36.10 -44.32
C SER A 273 12.33 -37.06 -44.88
N THR A 274 11.08 -36.97 -44.42
CA THR A 274 9.97 -37.84 -44.85
C THR A 274 9.14 -37.29 -46.02
N SER A 275 9.50 -36.13 -46.59
CA SER A 275 8.81 -35.50 -47.72
C SER A 275 9.56 -35.62 -49.07
N LEU A 276 10.49 -36.57 -49.17
CA LEU A 276 11.20 -36.94 -50.40
C LEU A 276 11.19 -38.47 -50.56
N LEU A 277 10.01 -39.05 -50.75
CA LEU A 277 9.79 -40.37 -51.35
C LEU A 277 8.44 -40.37 -52.06
#